data_AF-A0A3M1HCA7-F1
#
_entry.id   AF-A0A3M1HCA7-F1
#
_cell.length_a   1.000
_cell.length_b   1.000
_cell.length_c   1.000
_cell.angle_alpha   90.00
_cell.angle_beta   90.00
_cell.angle_gamma   90.00
#
_symmetry.space_group_name_H-M   'P 1'
#
loop_
_entity.id
_entity.type
_entity.pdbx_description
1 polymer ?
#
loop_
_entity_poly.entity_id
_entity_poly.type
_entity_poly.pdbx_seq_one_letter_code
_entity_poly.pdbx_strand_id
1 'polypeptide(L)'
;MIESELLRILAAVLSIGIPGVGSAYAMQRIGELSESLLEKEEKGFFTNSLIFSVLAETPAIYGLLVGLIVLVSSGSFAEAQGIVAVLASIAVAIPGAAAAYAIGLVSQAALVAVKENRRLFGKSLIFAALPEAIAIYGLIVALLFLNGVGIIGTGTTPSIVNVEKVALATLVTALSGLVAIFIGRVAVSGIKSLAKDEGTFGQSLIIAVLPESIALYILITVLLILTNSGFI
;
A
#
# COMPACT_ATOMS: atom_id res chain seq x y z
N MET A 1 -27.67 15.77 9.15
CA MET A 1 -26.48 15.89 10.04
C MET A 1 -25.99 14.49 10.31
N ILE A 2 -24.96 14.05 9.58
CA ILE A 2 -24.21 12.86 10.00
C ILE A 2 -23.34 13.35 11.16
N GLU A 3 -23.42 12.70 12.32
CA GLU A 3 -22.59 13.08 13.47
C GLU A 3 -21.11 12.97 13.09
N SER A 4 -20.31 14.00 13.35
CA SER A 4 -18.89 14.04 12.99
C SER A 4 -18.09 12.91 13.65
N GLU A 5 -18.58 12.38 14.77
CA GLU A 5 -18.05 11.20 15.43
C GLU A 5 -18.25 9.91 14.60
N LEU A 6 -19.39 9.76 13.93
CA LEU A 6 -19.63 8.63 13.03
C LEU A 6 -18.68 8.65 11.84
N LEU A 7 -18.39 9.82 11.27
CA LEU A 7 -17.42 9.97 10.17
C LEU A 7 -16.00 9.59 10.63
N ARG A 8 -15.63 9.95 11.86
CA ARG A 8 -14.33 9.58 12.44
C ARG A 8 -14.18 8.07 12.60
N ILE A 9 -15.22 7.41 13.13
CA ILE A 9 -15.24 5.94 13.26
C ILE A 9 -15.23 5.28 11.88
N LEU A 10 -16.02 5.79 10.92
CA LEU A 10 -16.05 5.27 9.56
C LEU A 10 -14.68 5.36 8.87
N ALA A 11 -13.98 6.47 9.03
CA ALA A 11 -12.61 6.65 8.53
C ALA A 11 -11.66 5.57 9.10
N ALA A 12 -11.70 5.35 10.41
CA ALA A 12 -10.89 4.31 11.05
C ALA A 12 -11.23 2.89 10.54
N VAL A 13 -12.52 2.58 10.39
CA VAL A 13 -12.96 1.27 9.87
C VAL A 13 -12.47 1.05 8.43
N LEU A 14 -12.55 2.07 7.57
CA LEU A 14 -12.12 1.95 6.17
C LEU A 14 -10.60 1.81 6.03
N SER A 15 -9.84 2.63 6.77
CA SER A 15 -8.37 2.61 6.73
C SER A 15 -7.79 1.31 7.28
N ILE A 16 -8.39 0.72 8.33
CA ILE A 16 -7.92 -0.55 8.90
C ILE A 16 -8.46 -1.75 8.12
N GLY A 17 -9.77 -1.77 7.84
CA GLY A 17 -10.46 -2.94 7.32
C GLY A 17 -10.00 -3.33 5.92
N ILE A 18 -9.94 -2.38 4.98
CA ILE A 18 -9.67 -2.69 3.57
C ILE A 18 -8.23 -3.20 3.36
N PRO A 19 -7.17 -2.50 3.81
CA PRO A 19 -5.81 -3.03 3.76
C PRO A 19 -5.61 -4.30 4.58
N GLY A 20 -6.31 -4.43 5.72
CA GLY A 20 -6.30 -5.63 6.55
C GLY A 20 -6.78 -6.86 5.79
N VAL A 21 -7.89 -6.75 5.07
CA VAL A 21 -8.40 -7.85 4.22
C VAL A 21 -7.43 -8.16 3.07
N GLY A 22 -6.87 -7.14 2.41
CA GLY A 22 -5.88 -7.34 1.35
C GLY A 22 -4.62 -8.07 1.84
N SER A 23 -4.13 -7.70 3.02
CA SER A 23 -2.95 -8.30 3.66
C SER A 23 -3.25 -9.72 4.14
N ALA A 24 -4.40 -9.96 4.77
CA ALA A 24 -4.84 -11.30 5.15
C ALA A 24 -4.95 -12.24 3.94
N TYR A 25 -5.49 -11.75 2.83
CA TYR A 25 -5.57 -12.51 1.57
C TYR A 25 -4.18 -12.86 1.01
N ALA A 26 -3.26 -11.90 1.02
CA ALA A 26 -1.89 -12.11 0.58
C ALA A 26 -1.16 -13.12 1.48
N MET A 27 -1.31 -12.99 2.80
CA MET A 27 -0.73 -13.91 3.78
C MET A 27 -1.31 -15.32 3.68
N GLN A 28 -2.63 -15.47 3.46
CA GLN A 28 -3.25 -16.77 3.20
C GLN A 28 -2.57 -17.46 2.02
N ARG A 29 -2.46 -16.74 0.91
CA ARG A 29 -1.85 -17.23 -0.33
C ARG A 29 -0.37 -17.60 -0.17
N ILE A 30 0.37 -16.84 0.62
CA ILE A 30 1.76 -17.14 0.95
C ILE A 30 1.82 -18.36 1.87
N GLY A 31 0.94 -18.46 2.86
CA GLY A 31 0.87 -19.54 3.84
C GLY A 31 0.57 -20.89 3.20
N GLU A 32 -0.50 -20.99 2.42
CA GLU A 32 -0.91 -22.22 1.71
C GLU A 32 0.23 -22.75 0.81
N LEU A 33 0.86 -21.86 0.04
CA LEU A 33 1.98 -22.25 -0.80
C LEU A 33 3.18 -22.69 0.05
N SER A 34 3.50 -21.94 1.11
CA SER A 34 4.63 -22.24 1.98
C SER A 34 4.49 -23.62 2.62
N GLU A 35 3.30 -23.97 3.09
CA GLU A 35 2.99 -25.29 3.65
C GLU A 35 3.20 -26.41 2.61
N SER A 36 2.73 -26.23 1.38
CA SER A 36 2.96 -27.21 0.31
C SER A 36 4.44 -27.40 -0.08
N LEU A 37 5.28 -26.38 0.15
CA LEU A 37 6.72 -26.40 -0.17
C LEU A 37 7.58 -26.84 1.03
N LEU A 38 6.99 -26.94 2.21
CA LEU A 38 7.59 -27.39 3.46
C LEU A 38 7.57 -28.93 3.55
N GLU A 39 8.27 -29.62 2.64
CA GLU A 39 8.58 -31.04 2.83
C GLU A 39 9.94 -31.22 3.55
N LYS A 40 9.91 -32.04 4.62
CA LYS A 40 11.01 -32.51 5.51
C LYS A 40 12.22 -31.57 5.63
N GLU A 41 12.08 -30.61 6.54
CA GLU A 41 13.14 -29.85 7.24
C GLU A 41 14.34 -29.35 6.42
N GLU A 42 14.10 -28.54 5.39
CA GLU A 42 15.15 -27.65 4.87
C GLU A 42 15.29 -26.41 5.76
N LYS A 43 16.30 -26.42 6.65
CA LYS A 43 16.66 -25.29 7.52
C LYS A 43 16.64 -23.96 6.74
N GLY A 44 15.82 -23.01 7.19
CA GLY A 44 15.72 -21.64 6.69
C GLY A 44 14.72 -21.36 5.56
N PHE A 45 14.06 -22.36 4.95
CA PHE A 45 12.99 -22.07 3.97
C PHE A 45 11.79 -21.41 4.67
N PHE A 46 11.43 -21.94 5.84
CA PHE A 46 10.43 -21.35 6.73
C PHE A 46 10.72 -19.87 7.03
N THR A 47 11.98 -19.53 7.33
CA THR A 47 12.37 -18.13 7.59
C THR A 47 12.14 -17.25 6.36
N ASN A 48 12.50 -17.72 5.17
CA ASN A 48 12.26 -16.97 3.93
C ASN A 48 10.76 -16.76 3.67
N SER A 49 9.94 -17.79 3.88
CA SER A 49 8.47 -17.72 3.85
C SER A 49 7.91 -16.72 4.84
N LEU A 50 8.39 -16.75 6.09
CA LEU A 50 7.97 -15.81 7.11
C LEU A 50 8.28 -14.37 6.71
N ILE A 51 9.46 -14.10 6.13
CA ILE A 51 9.83 -12.76 5.68
C ILE A 51 8.87 -12.26 4.59
N PHE A 52 8.52 -13.10 3.60
CA PHE A 52 7.53 -12.71 2.59
C PHE A 52 6.13 -12.51 3.17
N SER A 53 5.74 -13.32 4.16
CA SER A 53 4.46 -13.18 4.85
C SER A 53 4.37 -11.87 5.63
N VAL A 54 5.44 -11.50 6.36
CA VAL A 54 5.53 -10.23 7.08
C VAL A 54 5.59 -9.04 6.13
N LEU A 55 6.27 -9.18 4.99
CA LEU A 55 6.25 -8.13 3.95
C LEU A 55 4.84 -7.88 3.42
N ALA A 56 3.97 -8.89 3.37
CA ALA A 56 2.58 -8.71 2.98
C ALA A 56 1.70 -8.04 4.06
N GLU A 57 2.20 -7.90 5.30
CA GLU A 57 1.52 -7.24 6.41
C GLU A 57 1.67 -5.72 6.39
N THR A 58 2.76 -5.20 5.79
CA THR A 58 3.09 -3.77 5.83
C THR A 58 1.97 -2.85 5.32
N PRO A 59 1.16 -3.20 4.29
CA PRO A 59 0.05 -2.34 3.88
C PRO A 59 -1.06 -2.23 4.92
N ALA A 60 -1.30 -3.29 5.72
CA ALA A 60 -2.21 -3.23 6.86
C ALA A 60 -1.69 -2.31 7.96
N ILE A 61 -0.38 -2.29 8.20
CA ILE A 61 0.25 -1.40 9.18
C ILE A 61 0.06 0.08 8.79
N TYR A 62 0.15 0.41 7.50
CA TYR A 62 -0.13 1.78 7.04
C TYR A 62 -1.59 2.18 7.24
N GLY A 63 -2.53 1.27 6.98
CA GLY A 63 -3.95 1.45 7.29
C GLY A 63 -4.21 1.65 8.78
N LEU A 64 -3.58 0.82 9.61
CA LEU A 64 -3.62 0.91 11.07
C LEU A 64 -3.09 2.25 11.57
N LEU A 65 -1.98 2.74 11.02
CA LEU A 65 -1.40 4.03 11.39
C LEU A 65 -2.40 5.17 11.16
N VAL A 66 -3.00 5.25 9.97
CA VAL A 66 -4.01 6.29 9.64
C VAL A 66 -5.23 6.16 10.54
N GLY A 67 -5.74 4.94 10.74
CA GLY A 67 -6.89 4.69 11.61
C GLY A 67 -6.62 5.09 13.06
N LEU A 68 -5.44 4.75 13.59
CA LEU A 68 -5.04 5.10 14.95
C LEU A 68 -4.94 6.62 15.13
N ILE A 69 -4.33 7.32 14.17
CA ILE A 69 -4.21 8.78 14.21
C ILE A 69 -5.60 9.43 14.27
N VAL A 70 -6.53 8.98 13.41
CA VAL A 70 -7.89 9.51 13.37
C VAL A 70 -8.63 9.24 14.69
N LEU A 71 -8.47 8.06 15.28
CA LEU A 71 -9.13 7.69 16.55
C LEU A 71 -8.54 8.41 17.76
N VAL A 72 -7.22 8.58 17.82
CA VAL A 72 -6.51 9.17 18.97
C VAL A 72 -6.59 10.69 18.97
N SER A 73 -6.82 11.32 17.81
CA SER A 73 -6.94 12.77 17.71
C SER A 73 -7.97 13.34 18.70
N SER A 74 -7.48 14.21 19.59
CA SER A 74 -8.27 14.82 20.66
C SER A 74 -8.96 16.08 20.15
N GLY A 75 -10.30 16.09 20.18
CA GLY A 75 -11.12 17.23 19.76
C GLY A 75 -12.39 16.77 19.04
N SER A 76 -13.44 17.59 19.09
CA SER A 76 -14.62 17.37 18.24
C SER A 76 -14.27 17.73 16.81
N PHE A 77 -14.39 16.77 15.89
CA PHE A 77 -14.18 17.04 14.47
C PHE A 77 -15.29 17.95 13.96
N ALA A 78 -14.91 19.00 13.25
CA ALA A 78 -15.84 19.67 12.36
C ALA A 78 -16.26 18.70 11.25
N GLU A 79 -17.46 18.90 10.67
CA GLU A 79 -17.98 18.03 9.60
C GLU A 79 -16.98 17.88 8.43
N ALA A 80 -16.35 18.98 8.02
CA ALA A 80 -15.33 18.97 6.97
C ALA A 80 -14.08 18.13 7.32
N GLN A 81 -13.65 18.14 8.59
CA GLN A 81 -12.54 17.30 9.06
C GLN A 81 -12.92 15.82 9.03
N GLY A 82 -14.15 15.50 9.43
CA GLY A 82 -14.70 14.14 9.35
C GLY A 82 -14.72 13.60 7.91
N ILE A 83 -15.18 14.42 6.95
CA ILE A 83 -15.19 14.02 5.53
C ILE A 83 -13.77 13.82 5.01
N VAL A 84 -12.84 14.75 5.30
CA VAL A 84 -11.45 14.61 4.85
C VAL A 84 -10.76 13.42 5.50
N ALA A 85 -11.07 13.08 6.75
CA ALA A 85 -10.55 11.87 7.39
C ALA A 85 -11.01 10.59 6.67
N VAL A 86 -12.27 10.54 6.21
CA VAL A 86 -12.77 9.43 5.39
C VAL A 86 -12.03 9.37 4.05
N LEU A 87 -11.84 10.52 3.39
CA LEU A 87 -11.11 10.62 2.12
C LEU A 87 -9.64 10.19 2.26
N ALA A 88 -8.96 10.63 3.33
CA ALA A 88 -7.60 10.19 3.67
C ALA A 88 -7.54 8.67 3.90
N SER A 89 -8.57 8.12 4.55
CA SER A 89 -8.67 6.69 4.79
C SER A 89 -8.85 5.91 3.49
N ILE A 90 -9.63 6.41 2.54
CA ILE A 90 -9.77 5.80 1.20
C ILE A 90 -8.44 5.87 0.42
N ALA A 91 -7.70 6.98 0.54
CA ALA A 91 -6.43 7.19 -0.12
C ALA A 91 -5.33 6.21 0.34
N VAL A 92 -5.36 5.73 1.58
CA VAL A 92 -4.48 4.64 2.04
C VAL A 92 -5.11 3.25 1.80
N ALA A 93 -6.43 3.13 1.94
CA ALA A 93 -7.13 1.86 1.92
C ALA A 93 -6.99 1.10 0.58
N ILE A 94 -7.33 1.79 -0.51
CA ILE A 94 -7.37 1.16 -1.84
C ILE A 94 -5.95 0.82 -2.33
N PRO A 95 -4.97 1.74 -2.29
CA PRO A 95 -3.58 1.42 -2.62
C PRO A 95 -2.99 0.34 -1.72
N GLY A 96 -3.27 0.38 -0.41
CA GLY A 96 -2.80 -0.62 0.55
C GLY A 96 -3.31 -2.03 0.22
N ALA A 97 -4.60 -2.19 -0.05
CA ALA A 97 -5.17 -3.50 -0.42
C ALA A 97 -4.63 -4.01 -1.77
N ALA A 98 -4.48 -3.13 -2.77
CA ALA A 98 -3.95 -3.50 -4.08
C ALA A 98 -2.46 -3.88 -4.01
N ALA A 99 -1.67 -3.16 -3.21
CA ALA A 99 -0.27 -3.47 -2.96
C ALA A 99 -0.13 -4.82 -2.23
N ALA A 100 -0.89 -5.05 -1.17
CA ALA A 100 -0.89 -6.33 -0.46
C ALA A 100 -1.17 -7.51 -1.40
N TYR A 101 -2.21 -7.38 -2.25
CA TYR A 101 -2.53 -8.39 -3.25
C TYR A 101 -1.35 -8.66 -4.21
N ALA A 102 -0.69 -7.61 -4.69
CA ALA A 102 0.47 -7.71 -5.57
C ALA A 102 1.67 -8.37 -4.86
N ILE A 103 1.97 -7.99 -3.62
CA ILE A 103 3.03 -8.59 -2.80
C ILE A 103 2.78 -10.08 -2.61
N GLY A 104 1.53 -10.48 -2.35
CA GLY A 104 1.16 -11.90 -2.28
C GLY A 104 1.48 -12.68 -3.56
N LEU A 105 1.15 -12.13 -4.73
CA LEU A 105 1.46 -12.74 -6.03
C LEU A 105 2.97 -12.88 -6.27
N VAL A 106 3.73 -11.82 -5.98
CA VAL A 106 5.18 -11.81 -6.19
C VAL A 106 5.88 -12.76 -5.21
N SER A 107 5.43 -12.77 -3.96
CA SER A 107 5.93 -13.65 -2.90
C SER A 107 5.71 -15.12 -3.22
N GLN A 108 4.57 -15.49 -3.82
CA GLN A 108 4.35 -16.86 -4.27
C GLN A 108 5.38 -17.29 -5.33
N ALA A 109 5.61 -16.46 -6.35
CA ALA A 109 6.62 -16.73 -7.37
C ALA A 109 8.04 -16.78 -6.78
N ALA A 110 8.34 -15.87 -5.84
CA ALA A 110 9.60 -15.82 -5.13
C ALA A 110 9.85 -17.11 -4.35
N LEU A 111 8.85 -17.63 -3.64
CA LEU A 111 8.99 -18.84 -2.84
C LEU A 111 9.28 -20.08 -3.68
N VAL A 112 8.62 -20.22 -4.84
CA VAL A 112 8.92 -21.30 -5.78
C VAL A 112 10.38 -21.20 -6.27
N ALA A 113 10.81 -20.02 -6.70
CA ALA A 113 12.19 -19.81 -7.16
C ALA A 113 13.23 -20.03 -6.05
N VAL A 114 12.92 -19.62 -4.82
CA VAL A 114 13.79 -19.78 -3.64
C VAL A 114 13.87 -21.24 -3.18
N LYS A 115 12.80 -22.02 -3.39
CA LYS A 115 12.81 -23.46 -3.15
C LYS A 115 13.77 -24.16 -4.10
N GLU A 116 13.82 -23.75 -5.36
CA GLU A 116 14.76 -24.29 -6.36
C GLU A 116 16.20 -23.81 -6.10
N ASN A 117 16.39 -22.52 -5.84
CA ASN A 117 17.71 -21.94 -5.56
C ASN A 117 17.63 -20.84 -4.50
N ARG A 118 18.15 -21.16 -3.31
CA ARG A 118 18.12 -20.26 -2.14
C ARG A 118 18.90 -18.95 -2.34
N ARG A 119 19.87 -18.92 -3.25
CA ARG A 119 20.63 -17.69 -3.56
C ARG A 119 19.76 -16.61 -4.20
N LEU A 120 18.61 -17.00 -4.77
CA LEU A 120 17.65 -16.09 -5.36
C LEU A 120 16.85 -15.30 -4.31
N PHE A 121 16.89 -15.68 -3.02
CA PHE A 121 16.07 -15.04 -1.99
C PHE A 121 16.22 -13.52 -1.97
N GLY A 122 17.44 -13.01 -1.88
CA GLY A 122 17.68 -11.56 -1.82
C GLY A 122 17.20 -10.83 -3.08
N LYS A 123 17.40 -11.42 -4.26
CA LYS A 123 16.96 -10.86 -5.54
C LYS A 123 15.43 -10.87 -5.66
N SER A 124 14.78 -11.97 -5.27
CA SER A 124 13.32 -12.10 -5.27
C SER A 124 12.65 -11.20 -4.22
N LEU A 125 13.31 -10.95 -3.10
CA LEU A 125 12.84 -10.00 -2.07
C LEU A 125 12.73 -8.58 -2.64
N ILE A 126 13.70 -8.16 -3.46
CA ILE A 126 13.66 -6.85 -4.13
C ILE A 126 12.41 -6.76 -5.03
N PHE A 127 12.12 -7.79 -5.82
CA PHE A 127 10.91 -7.82 -6.64
C PHE A 127 9.62 -7.77 -5.81
N ALA A 128 9.58 -8.46 -4.67
CA ALA A 128 8.43 -8.46 -3.77
C ALA A 128 8.21 -7.09 -3.09
N ALA A 129 9.27 -6.29 -2.93
CA ALA A 129 9.19 -4.94 -2.37
C ALA A 129 8.74 -3.88 -3.40
N LEU A 130 8.74 -4.15 -4.72
CA LEU A 130 8.36 -3.15 -5.72
C LEU A 130 6.91 -2.64 -5.58
N PRO A 131 5.89 -3.51 -5.35
CA PRO A 131 4.53 -3.03 -5.18
C PRO A 131 4.32 -2.22 -3.88
N GLU A 132 5.23 -2.32 -2.91
CA GLU A 132 5.17 -1.63 -1.62
C GLU A 132 5.15 -0.10 -1.78
N ALA A 133 5.87 0.42 -2.77
CA ALA A 133 5.95 1.85 -3.05
C ALA A 133 4.55 2.46 -3.24
N ILE A 134 3.61 1.72 -3.84
CA ILE A 134 2.24 2.18 -4.08
C ILE A 134 1.46 2.38 -2.78
N ALA A 135 1.66 1.49 -1.80
CA ALA A 135 1.04 1.63 -0.49
C ALA A 135 1.62 2.84 0.27
N ILE A 136 2.94 3.06 0.16
CA ILE A 136 3.63 4.20 0.75
C ILE A 136 3.12 5.52 0.15
N TYR A 137 2.91 5.59 -1.17
CA TYR A 137 2.35 6.78 -1.80
C TYR A 137 0.94 7.09 -1.30
N GLY A 138 0.09 6.07 -1.14
CA GLY A 138 -1.25 6.22 -0.54
C GLY A 138 -1.19 6.72 0.91
N LEU A 139 -0.25 6.19 1.71
CA LEU A 139 -0.01 6.64 3.08
C LEU A 139 0.43 8.11 3.12
N ILE A 140 1.38 8.52 2.29
CA ILE A 140 1.86 9.91 2.23
C ILE A 140 0.70 10.86 1.93
N VAL A 141 -0.13 10.54 0.93
CA VAL A 141 -1.30 11.34 0.57
C VAL A 141 -2.28 11.44 1.75
N ALA A 142 -2.57 10.32 2.42
CA ALA A 142 -3.44 10.31 3.60
C ALA A 142 -2.90 11.21 4.72
N LEU A 143 -1.60 11.17 4.99
CA LEU A 143 -0.96 12.02 6.00
C LEU A 143 -0.99 13.50 5.62
N LEU A 144 -0.80 13.84 4.34
CA LEU A 144 -0.94 15.21 3.83
C LEU A 144 -2.37 15.73 4.03
N PHE A 145 -3.39 14.91 3.77
CA PHE A 145 -4.78 15.29 3.98
C PHE A 145 -5.08 15.58 5.45
N LEU A 146 -4.65 14.69 6.35
CA LEU A 146 -4.86 14.85 7.79
C LEU A 146 -4.08 16.05 8.36
N ASN A 147 -2.89 16.33 7.84
CA ASN A 147 -2.13 17.52 8.23
C ASN A 147 -2.81 18.82 7.75
N GLY A 148 -3.27 18.87 6.50
CA GLY A 148 -3.91 20.05 5.91
C GLY A 148 -5.19 20.50 6.65
N VAL A 149 -5.94 19.57 7.25
CA VAL A 149 -7.13 19.90 8.06
C VAL A 149 -6.86 20.06 9.56
N GLY A 150 -5.60 20.01 9.97
CA GLY A 150 -5.20 20.23 11.37
C GLY A 150 -5.45 19.05 12.31
N ILE A 151 -5.63 17.83 11.80
CA ILE A 151 -5.74 16.63 12.66
C ILE A 151 -4.38 16.23 13.22
N ILE A 152 -3.29 16.40 12.45
CA ILE A 152 -1.91 16.07 12.85
C ILE A 152 -0.99 17.31 12.78
N GLY A 153 -1.52 18.52 12.97
CA GLY A 153 -0.71 19.73 12.83
C GLY A 153 -1.50 21.04 12.96
N THR A 154 -0.89 22.14 12.54
CA THR A 154 -1.46 23.50 12.63
C THR A 154 -2.29 23.89 11.40
N GLY A 155 -2.77 22.92 10.62
CA GLY A 155 -3.56 23.16 9.41
C GLY A 155 -4.82 23.99 9.71
N THR A 156 -5.16 24.91 8.82
CA THR A 156 -6.36 25.74 8.96
C THR A 156 -7.61 24.93 8.64
N THR A 157 -8.68 25.08 9.43
CA THR A 157 -9.98 24.46 9.12
C THR A 157 -10.42 24.82 7.70
N PRO A 158 -10.66 23.86 6.80
CA PRO A 158 -10.92 24.15 5.40
C PRO A 158 -12.25 24.91 5.26
N SER A 159 -12.15 26.20 4.99
CA SER A 159 -13.26 27.11 4.70
C SER A 159 -13.90 26.73 3.37
N ILE A 160 -14.87 25.81 3.40
CA ILE A 160 -15.96 25.51 2.42
C ILE A 160 -15.57 25.23 0.94
N VAL A 161 -14.34 25.49 0.46
CA VAL A 161 -13.97 25.39 -0.97
C VAL A 161 -12.91 24.31 -1.29
N ASN A 162 -12.43 23.54 -0.30
CA ASN A 162 -11.32 22.58 -0.53
C ASN A 162 -11.69 21.09 -0.42
N VAL A 163 -12.85 20.72 0.13
CA VAL A 163 -13.24 19.30 0.29
C VAL A 163 -13.45 18.61 -1.06
N GLU A 164 -14.05 19.29 -2.04
CA GLU A 164 -14.27 18.75 -3.38
C GLU A 164 -12.95 18.41 -4.10
N LYS A 165 -11.93 19.27 -3.94
CA LYS A 165 -10.61 19.05 -4.53
C LYS A 165 -9.87 17.90 -3.84
N VAL A 166 -10.00 17.77 -2.51
CA VAL A 166 -9.48 16.62 -1.77
C VAL A 166 -10.18 15.33 -2.20
N ALA A 167 -11.49 15.36 -2.49
CA ALA A 167 -12.21 14.21 -3.02
C ALA A 167 -11.69 13.79 -4.41
N LEU A 168 -11.42 14.75 -5.30
CA LEU A 168 -10.81 14.46 -6.60
C LEU A 168 -9.38 13.92 -6.47
N ALA A 169 -8.58 14.48 -5.56
CA ALA A 169 -7.24 13.96 -5.24
C ALA A 169 -7.29 12.52 -4.68
N THR A 170 -8.30 12.23 -3.86
CA THR A 170 -8.56 10.87 -3.35
C THR A 170 -8.90 9.91 -4.48
N LEU A 171 -9.75 10.34 -5.43
CA LEU A 171 -10.11 9.52 -6.59
C LEU A 171 -8.88 9.18 -7.44
N VAL A 172 -8.02 10.17 -7.70
CA VAL A 172 -6.77 9.98 -8.44
C VAL A 172 -5.86 8.97 -7.72
N THR A 173 -5.74 9.07 -6.39
CA THR A 173 -4.94 8.14 -5.57
C THR A 173 -5.56 6.75 -5.49
N ALA A 174 -6.88 6.65 -5.42
CA ALA A 174 -7.58 5.36 -5.41
C ALA A 174 -7.36 4.60 -6.73
N LEU A 175 -7.48 5.30 -7.86
CA LEU A 175 -7.23 4.72 -9.19
C LEU A 175 -5.77 4.31 -9.36
N SER A 176 -4.82 5.05 -8.78
CA SER A 176 -3.40 4.69 -8.83
C SER A 176 -3.06 3.44 -8.06
N GLY A 177 -3.80 3.15 -6.97
CA GLY A 177 -3.64 1.92 -6.21
C GLY A 177 -3.67 0.67 -7.08
N LEU A 178 -4.50 0.66 -8.13
CA LEU A 178 -4.64 -0.46 -9.06
C LEU A 178 -3.37 -0.75 -9.87
N VAL A 179 -2.47 0.22 -10.01
CA VAL A 179 -1.18 0.07 -10.70
C VAL A 179 -0.30 -0.98 -10.01
N ALA A 180 -0.44 -1.14 -8.68
CA ALA A 180 0.31 -2.14 -7.91
C ALA A 180 0.14 -3.56 -8.46
N ILE A 181 -1.06 -3.90 -8.93
CA ILE A 181 -1.37 -5.22 -9.49
C ILE A 181 -0.55 -5.48 -10.76
N PHE A 182 -0.37 -4.46 -11.60
CA PHE A 182 0.43 -4.56 -12.81
C PHE A 182 1.91 -4.67 -12.49
N ILE A 183 2.42 -3.84 -11.56
CA ILE A 183 3.81 -3.94 -11.08
C ILE A 183 4.09 -5.36 -10.54
N GLY A 184 3.18 -5.91 -9.73
CA GLY A 184 3.29 -7.26 -9.22
C GLY A 184 3.37 -8.32 -10.32
N ARG A 185 2.57 -8.20 -11.39
CA ARG A 185 2.61 -9.14 -12.53
C ARG A 185 3.92 -9.04 -13.32
N VAL A 186 4.46 -7.83 -13.51
CA VAL A 186 5.77 -7.66 -14.15
C VAL A 186 6.87 -8.25 -13.26
N ALA A 187 6.82 -8.00 -11.95
CA ALA A 187 7.77 -8.56 -10.98
C ALA A 187 7.74 -10.09 -10.94
N VAL A 188 6.57 -10.73 -10.99
CA VAL A 188 6.44 -12.20 -11.12
C VAL A 188 7.13 -12.70 -12.39
N SER A 189 7.00 -11.98 -13.49
CA SER A 189 7.64 -12.35 -14.76
C SER A 189 9.17 -12.22 -14.67
N GLY A 190 9.66 -11.19 -13.98
CA GLY A 190 11.07 -11.01 -13.64
C GLY A 190 11.63 -12.15 -12.79
N ILE A 191 10.89 -12.59 -11.76
CA ILE A 191 11.28 -13.74 -10.93
C ILE A 191 11.36 -15.04 -11.75
N LYS A 192 10.39 -15.27 -12.66
CA LYS A 192 10.42 -16.43 -13.56
C LYS A 192 11.62 -16.42 -14.52
N SER A 193 12.04 -15.25 -14.99
CA SER A 193 13.27 -15.13 -15.77
C SER A 193 14.50 -15.39 -14.90
N LEU A 194 14.51 -14.80 -13.71
CA LEU A 194 15.59 -14.94 -12.73
C LEU A 194 15.82 -16.40 -12.30
N ALA A 195 14.74 -17.19 -12.18
CA ALA A 195 14.81 -18.62 -11.87
C ALA A 195 15.52 -19.43 -12.97
N LYS A 196 15.47 -18.98 -14.23
CA LYS A 196 16.15 -19.62 -15.36
C LYS A 196 17.60 -19.18 -15.48
N ASP A 197 17.86 -17.89 -15.32
CA ASP A 197 19.20 -17.33 -15.41
C ASP A 197 19.37 -16.10 -14.48
N GLU A 198 20.26 -16.26 -13.51
CA GLU A 198 20.63 -15.22 -12.55
C GLU A 198 21.21 -13.95 -13.18
N GLY A 199 21.79 -14.05 -14.38
CA GLY A 199 22.32 -12.94 -15.15
C GLY A 199 21.25 -11.98 -15.66
N THR A 200 20.00 -12.42 -15.77
CA THR A 200 18.87 -11.60 -16.23
C THR A 200 18.32 -10.66 -15.15
N PHE A 201 18.85 -10.71 -13.92
CA PHE A 201 18.37 -9.92 -12.78
C PHE A 201 18.27 -8.42 -13.09
N GLY A 202 19.36 -7.82 -13.58
CA GLY A 202 19.40 -6.36 -13.83
C GLY A 202 18.40 -5.93 -14.89
N GLN A 203 18.31 -6.67 -15.99
CA GLN A 203 17.35 -6.40 -17.07
C GLN A 203 15.90 -6.56 -16.58
N SER A 204 15.62 -7.63 -15.84
CA SER A 204 14.30 -7.89 -15.27
C SER A 204 13.91 -6.83 -14.25
N LEU A 205 14.85 -6.35 -13.44
CA LEU A 205 14.61 -5.30 -12.47
C LEU A 205 14.27 -3.98 -13.14
N ILE A 206 15.03 -3.57 -14.17
CA ILE A 206 14.75 -2.35 -14.93
C ILE A 206 13.33 -2.41 -15.50
N ILE A 207 12.95 -3.52 -16.14
CA ILE A 207 11.62 -3.69 -16.72
C ILE A 207 10.52 -3.64 -15.63
N ALA A 208 10.77 -4.22 -14.45
CA ALA A 208 9.82 -4.22 -13.36
C ALA A 208 9.62 -2.85 -12.70
N VAL A 209 10.64 -1.98 -12.74
CA VAL A 209 10.57 -0.62 -12.17
C VAL A 209 9.95 0.38 -13.14
N LEU A 210 10.05 0.18 -14.47
CA LEU A 210 9.50 1.14 -15.45
C LEU A 210 8.03 1.54 -15.21
N PRO A 211 7.10 0.61 -14.90
CA PRO A 211 5.71 0.96 -14.61
C PRO A 211 5.53 1.82 -13.35
N GLU A 212 6.53 1.86 -12.45
CA GLU A 212 6.50 2.70 -11.24
C GLU A 212 6.47 4.19 -11.57
N SER A 213 7.02 4.60 -12.71
CA SER A 213 6.96 5.99 -13.18
C SER A 213 5.52 6.54 -13.26
N ILE A 214 4.55 5.67 -13.56
CA ILE A 214 3.12 6.02 -13.61
C ILE A 214 2.60 6.40 -12.23
N ALA A 215 3.04 5.69 -11.19
CA ALA A 215 2.64 5.97 -9.82
C ALA A 215 3.20 7.32 -9.33
N LEU A 216 4.40 7.68 -9.75
CA LEU A 216 4.99 8.99 -9.44
C LEU A 216 4.22 10.15 -10.08
N TYR A 217 3.77 10.01 -11.34
CA TYR A 217 2.97 11.06 -12.00
C TYR A 217 1.67 11.33 -11.24
N ILE A 218 1.07 10.31 -10.65
CA ILE A 218 -0.15 10.42 -9.88
C ILE A 218 0.13 11.13 -8.55
N LEU A 219 1.19 10.76 -7.85
CA LEU A 219 1.59 11.46 -6.62
C LEU A 219 1.83 12.96 -6.87
N ILE A 220 2.54 13.30 -7.95
CA ILE A 220 2.79 14.70 -8.33
C ILE A 220 1.48 15.41 -8.67
N THR A 221 0.55 14.73 -9.36
CA THR A 221 -0.77 15.31 -9.69
C THR A 221 -1.55 15.64 -8.42
N VAL A 222 -1.57 14.71 -7.45
CA VAL A 222 -2.21 14.94 -6.14
C VAL A 222 -1.55 16.11 -5.42
N LEU A 223 -0.23 16.16 -5.38
CA LEU A 223 0.50 17.27 -4.78
C LEU A 223 0.13 18.62 -5.41
N LEU A 224 0.08 18.69 -6.74
CA LEU A 224 -0.29 19.91 -7.47
C LEU A 224 -1.75 20.33 -7.20
N ILE A 225 -2.68 19.39 -7.07
CA ILE A 225 -4.07 19.68 -6.70
C ILE A 225 -4.12 20.32 -5.30
N LEU A 226 -3.36 19.77 -4.35
CA LEU A 226 -3.32 20.28 -2.98
C LEU A 226 -2.65 21.66 -2.88
N THR A 227 -1.51 21.86 -3.55
CA THR A 227 -0.82 23.15 -3.56
C THR A 227 -1.62 24.24 -4.29
N ASN A 228 -2.25 23.92 -5.44
CA ASN A 228 -3.08 24.88 -6.16
C ASN A 228 -4.34 25.29 -5.37
N SER A 229 -4.83 24.43 -4.49
CA SER A 229 -5.96 24.74 -3.61
C SER A 229 -5.57 25.52 -2.35
N GLY A 230 -4.27 25.77 -2.12
CA GLY A 230 -3.78 26.33 -0.87
C GLY A 230 -4.08 25.44 0.33
N PHE A 231 -4.29 24.13 0.09
CA PHE A 231 -4.58 23.15 1.12
C PHE A 231 -3.30 22.69 1.83
N ILE A 232 -2.17 22.72 1.11
CA ILE A 232 -0.81 22.61 1.64
C ILE A 232 0.08 23.70 1.04
#